data_AF-N6VN61-F1
#
_entry.id   AF-N6VN61-F1
#
_cell.length_a   1.000
_cell.length_b   1.000
_cell.length_c   1.000
_cell.angle_alpha   90.00
_cell.angle_beta   90.00
_cell.angle_gamma   90.00
#
_symmetry.space_group_name_H-M   'P 1'
#
loop_
_entity.id
_entity.type
_entity.pdbx_description
1 polymer ?
#
loop_
_entity_poly.entity_id
_entity_poly.type
_entity_poly.pdbx_seq_one_letter_code
_entity_poly.pdbx_strand_id
1 'polypeptide(L)' 'MFIVKKTLYFTEWLDLLKDKQAQKKVAARILRLEYGLLGDVKYFRGIGELKINHGPGYRIYFVKQGQ' A
#
# COMPACT_ATOMS: atom_id res chain seq x y z
N MET A 1 0.02 -0.66 15.87
CA MET A 1 -1.25 -0.56 15.13
C MET A 1 -1.30 0.84 14.54
N PHE A 2 -1.62 0.96 13.26
CA PHE A 2 -1.68 2.22 12.51
C PHE A 2 -3.08 2.43 11.95
N ILE A 3 -3.54 3.67 11.94
CA ILE A 3 -4.74 4.06 11.20
C ILE A 3 -4.29 4.39 9.77
N VAL A 4 -4.74 3.61 8.79
CA VAL A 4 -4.46 3.87 7.38
C VAL A 4 -5.57 4.74 6.79
N LYS A 5 -5.21 5.94 6.34
CA LYS A 5 -6.08 6.80 5.53
C LYS A 5 -5.70 6.65 4.07
N LYS A 6 -6.68 6.33 3.24
CA LYS A 6 -6.52 6.20 1.79
C LYS A 6 -6.88 7.52 1.13
N THR A 7 -6.12 7.94 0.14
CA THR A 7 -6.53 9.07 -0.71
C THR A 7 -7.64 8.63 -1.66
N LEU A 8 -8.39 9.59 -2.20
CA LEU A 8 -9.40 9.32 -3.22
C LEU A 8 -8.76 8.64 -4.44
N TYR A 9 -7.67 9.23 -4.97
CA TYR A 9 -6.91 8.69 -6.10
C TYR A 9 -6.45 7.26 -5.89
N PHE A 10 -6.02 6.90 -4.68
CA PHE A 10 -5.61 5.54 -4.38
C PHE A 10 -6.79 4.56 -4.46
N THR A 11 -7.93 4.95 -3.90
CA THR A 11 -9.14 4.12 -3.87
C THR A 11 -9.66 3.89 -5.27
N GLU A 12 -9.80 4.96 -6.06
CA GLU A 12 -10.24 4.88 -7.47
C GLU A 12 -9.29 4.03 -8.31
N TRP A 13 -7.98 4.25 -8.19
CA TRP A 13 -6.98 3.44 -8.91
C TRP A 13 -7.09 1.96 -8.55
N LEU A 14 -7.24 1.65 -7.25
CA LEU A 14 -7.37 0.27 -6.80
C LEU A 14 -8.63 -0.36 -7.37
N ASP A 15 -9.77 0.32 -7.35
CA ASP A 15 -11.06 -0.20 -7.84
C ASP A 15 -11.07 -0.42 -9.36
N LEU A 16 -10.39 0.45 -10.11
CA LEU A 16 -10.27 0.37 -11.57
C LEU A 16 -9.25 -0.67 -12.05
N LEU A 17 -8.47 -1.27 -11.15
CA LEU A 17 -7.49 -2.28 -11.51
C LEU A 17 -8.18 -3.52 -12.13
N LYS A 18 -7.83 -3.85 -13.37
CA LYS A 18 -8.40 -5.02 -14.08
C LYS A 18 -7.97 -6.35 -13.43
N ASP A 19 -6.76 -6.39 -12.88
CA ASP A 19 -6.21 -7.55 -12.20
C ASP A 19 -6.79 -7.68 -10.78
N LYS A 20 -7.80 -8.54 -10.63
CA LYS A 20 -8.46 -8.80 -9.34
C LYS A 20 -7.55 -9.47 -8.31
N GLN A 21 -6.50 -10.18 -8.73
CA GLN A 21 -5.54 -10.78 -7.80
C GLN A 21 -4.58 -9.72 -7.25
N ALA A 22 -4.14 -8.80 -8.11
CA ALA A 22 -3.40 -7.62 -7.66
C ALA A 22 -4.21 -6.78 -6.67
N GLN A 23 -5.51 -6.52 -6.93
CA GLN A 23 -6.39 -5.82 -5.98
C GLN A 23 -6.39 -6.48 -4.59
N LYS A 24 -6.61 -7.80 -4.54
CA LYS A 24 -6.63 -8.56 -3.28
C LYS A 24 -5.28 -8.51 -2.55
N LYS A 25 -4.17 -8.64 -3.28
CA LYS A 25 -2.82 -8.57 -2.70
C LYS A 25 -2.51 -7.19 -2.12
N VAL A 26 -2.91 -6.12 -2.83
CA VAL A 26 -2.80 -4.74 -2.34
C VAL A 26 -3.61 -4.55 -1.07
N ALA A 27 -4.89 -4.94 -1.08
CA ALA A 27 -5.77 -4.82 0.09
C ALA A 27 -5.22 -5.58 1.31
N ALA A 28 -4.76 -6.82 1.11
CA ALA A 28 -4.15 -7.62 2.17
C ALA A 28 -2.86 -6.98 2.72
N ARG A 29 -2.05 -6.35 1.86
CA ARG A 29 -0.83 -5.66 2.30
C ARG A 29 -1.15 -4.39 3.10
N ILE A 30 -2.22 -3.67 2.76
CA ILE A 30 -2.71 -2.52 3.55
C ILE A 30 -3.20 -2.97 4.93
N LEU A 31 -3.99 -4.04 5.01
CA LEU A 31 -4.47 -4.59 6.28
C LEU A 31 -3.30 -4.97 7.19
N ARG A 32 -2.27 -5.63 6.65
CA ARG A 32 -1.05 -5.94 7.41
C ARG A 32 -0.34 -4.68 7.91
N LEU A 33 -0.30 -3.63 7.11
CA LEU A 33 0.23 -2.32 7.46
C LEU A 33 -0.52 -1.73 8.67
N GLU A 34 -1.84 -1.83 8.73
CA GLU A 34 -2.66 -1.40 9.89
C GLU A 34 -2.26 -2.12 11.18
N TYR A 35 -1.85 -3.39 11.10
CA TYR A 35 -1.31 -4.13 12.25
C TYR A 35 0.17 -3.83 12.57
N GLY A 36 0.81 -2.92 11.84
CA GLY A 36 2.23 -2.59 12.00
C GLY A 36 3.18 -3.55 11.28
N LEU A 37 2.66 -4.47 10.46
CA LEU A 37 3.44 -5.45 9.70
C LEU A 37 3.85 -4.88 8.34
N LEU A 38 4.85 -4.00 8.35
CA LEU A 38 5.33 -3.27 7.16
C LEU A 38 5.82 -4.22 6.04
N GLY A 39 6.57 -5.26 6.38
CA GLY A 39 7.18 -6.16 5.39
C GLY A 39 8.22 -5.43 4.53
N ASP A 40 8.21 -5.67 3.21
CA ASP A 40 9.12 -4.98 2.27
C ASP A 40 8.65 -3.55 2.00
N VAL A 41 9.16 -2.62 2.82
CA VAL A 41 9.00 -1.18 2.69
C VAL A 41 10.37 -0.53 2.62
N LYS A 42 10.57 0.35 1.63
CA LYS A 42 11.73 1.25 1.59
C LYS A 42 11.31 2.66 1.94
N TYR A 43 12.11 3.35 2.74
CA TYR A 43 11.87 4.77 3.04
C TYR A 43 12.86 5.64 2.28
N PHE A 44 12.38 6.73 1.70
CA PHE A 44 13.21 7.76 1.09
C PHE A 44 12.52 9.13 1.20
N ARG A 45 13.28 10.15 1.60
CA ARG A 45 12.78 11.55 1.70
C ARG A 45 11.44 11.68 2.45
N GLY A 46 11.26 10.90 3.54
CA GLY A 46 10.02 10.90 4.34
C GLY A 46 8.85 10.11 3.73
N ILE A 47 9.02 9.49 2.57
CA ILE A 47 8.02 8.68 1.88
C ILE A 47 8.36 7.20 2.09
N GLY A 48 7.36 6.39 2.42
CA GLY A 48 7.44 4.93 2.42
C GLY A 48 6.95 4.36 1.09
N GLU A 49 7.73 3.47 0.49
CA GLU A 49 7.40 2.68 -0.69
C GLU A 49 7.16 1.24 -0.27
N LEU A 50 5.90 0.81 -0.31
CA LEU A 50 5.49 -0.57 -0.11
C LEU A 50 5.62 -1.34 -1.43
N LYS A 51 6.47 -2.37 -1.43
CA LYS A 51 6.72 -3.20 -2.61
C LYS A 51 5.81 -4.40 -2.65
N ILE A 52 5.17 -4.60 -3.81
CA ILE A 52 4.32 -5.75 -4.09
C ILE A 52 4.79 -6.35 -5.41
N ASN A 53 5.54 -7.45 -5.31
CA ASN A 53 6.06 -8.19 -6.46
C ASN A 53 4.98 -9.15 -6.98
N HIS A 54 4.08 -8.61 -7.79
CA HIS A 54 3.03 -9.38 -8.46
C HIS A 54 2.71 -8.72 -9.82
N GLY A 55 2.58 -9.54 -10.86
CA GLY A 55 2.35 -9.06 -12.23
C GLY A 55 3.44 -8.05 -12.65
N PRO A 56 3.06 -6.83 -13.11
CA PRO A 56 4.02 -5.80 -13.52
C PRO A 56 4.87 -5.23 -12.38
N GLY A 57 4.57 -5.58 -11.12
CA GLY A 57 5.23 -5.04 -9.94
C GLY A 57 4.60 -3.72 -9.49
N TYR A 58 3.81 -3.78 -8.41
CA TYR A 58 3.11 -2.63 -7.88
C TYR A 58 3.91 -1.97 -6.75
N ARG A 59 3.83 -0.63 -6.68
CA ARG A 59 4.44 0.20 -5.64
C ARG A 59 3.37 1.11 -5.07
N ILE A 60 3.22 1.07 -3.75
CA ILE A 60 2.29 1.96 -3.04
C ILE A 60 3.11 2.90 -2.20
N TYR A 61 2.92 4.19 -2.45
CA TYR A 61 3.59 5.25 -1.73
C TYR A 61 2.68 5.76 -0.61
N PHE A 62 3.26 5.94 0.57
CA PHE A 62 2.55 6.46 1.72
C PHE A 62 3.47 7.34 2.56
N VAL A 63 2.86 8.17 3.39
CA VAL A 63 3.56 8.93 4.43
C VAL A 63 3.07 8.44 5.78
N LYS A 64 3.99 8.23 6.72
CA LYS A 64 3.62 7.99 8.11
C LYS A 64 3.52 9.37 8.79
N GLN A 65 2.33 9.71 9.26
CA GLN A 65 2.10 10.93 10.04
C GLN A 65 2.00 10.57 11.53
N GLY A 66 2.69 11.33 12.37
CA GLY A 66 2.82 11.02 13.80
C GLY A 66 3.79 9.87 14.08
N GLN A 67 4.12 9.69 15.37
CA GLN A 67 5.00 8.62 15.83
C GLN A 67 4.18 7.48 16.43
#